data_AF-Q7U8U6-F1
#
_entry.id   AF-Q7U8U6-F1
#
_cell.length_a   1.000
_cell.length_b   1.000
_cell.length_c   1.000
_cell.angle_alpha   90.00
_cell.angle_beta   90.00
_cell.angle_gamma   90.00
#
_symmetry.space_group_name_H-M   'P 1'
#
loop_
_entity.id
_entity.type
_entity.pdbx_description
1 polymer ?
#
loop_
_entity_poly.entity_id
_entity_poly.type
_entity_poly.pdbx_seq_one_letter_code
_entity_poly.pdbx_strand_id
1 'polypeptide(L)'
;MDGVDPRFLFDVNQVVGEGRHLHEMTSDQFFLKNLGVEKYDLVFIDGLHTYDQTYRDFCNVSLRLHSRSVVVVDDVLPCDQHSALRTQDECIASRTADANFDGKNLRAWHGDVFRLLVFLNLFHTSLCYATVPGDEGVQTVIWSRALEVEARMRQQQEPWTHPPFSVFDRPQLLLKKMWNLKSVDYGWIMKHKKLYNFCSESILLDYFNVLFADAQSRN
;
A
#
# COMPACT_ATOMS: atom_id res chain seq x y z
N MET A 1 -4.24 15.75 11.48
CA MET A 1 -4.70 14.57 10.74
C MET A 1 -5.81 15.00 9.80
N ASP A 2 -5.75 14.56 8.54
CA ASP A 2 -6.83 14.71 7.58
C ASP A 2 -7.45 13.33 7.30
N GLY A 3 -8.78 13.26 7.29
CA GLY A 3 -9.53 12.12 6.78
C GLY A 3 -10.32 12.56 5.55
N VAL A 4 -10.26 11.77 4.48
CA VAL A 4 -10.90 12.11 3.20
C VAL A 4 -11.72 10.90 2.77
N ASP A 5 -13.02 11.10 2.61
CA ASP A 5 -13.93 10.05 2.16
C ASP A 5 -15.05 10.69 1.33
N PRO A 6 -15.48 10.10 0.20
CA PRO A 6 -16.61 10.63 -0.56
C PRO A 6 -17.91 10.74 0.25
N ARG A 7 -18.07 9.92 1.29
CA ARG A 7 -19.22 9.87 2.18
C ARG A 7 -18.91 9.15 3.50
N PHE A 8 -18.77 9.90 4.59
CA PHE A 8 -18.63 9.29 5.90
C PHE A 8 -19.95 8.61 6.34
N LEU A 9 -19.85 7.41 6.91
CA LEU A 9 -21.01 6.65 7.41
C LEU A 9 -21.22 6.80 8.93
N PHE A 10 -20.59 7.82 9.54
CA PHE A 10 -20.67 8.13 10.96
C PHE A 10 -20.91 9.64 11.17
N ASP A 11 -21.26 10.03 12.40
CA ASP A 11 -21.43 11.45 12.76
C ASP A 11 -20.07 12.17 12.84
N VAL A 12 -19.74 12.88 11.77
CA VAL A 12 -18.49 13.65 11.61
C VAL A 12 -18.27 14.63 12.78
N ASN A 13 -19.34 15.18 13.37
CA ASN A 13 -19.23 16.17 14.45
C ASN A 13 -18.68 15.57 15.75
N GLN A 14 -18.76 14.25 15.91
CA GLN A 14 -18.21 13.55 17.08
C GLN A 14 -16.70 13.30 16.95
N VAL A 15 -16.14 13.42 15.75
CA VAL A 15 -14.75 13.06 15.44
C VAL A 15 -13.89 14.27 15.09
N VAL A 16 -14.48 15.30 14.48
CA VAL A 16 -13.78 16.54 14.11
C VAL A 16 -13.29 17.32 15.33
N GLY A 17 -12.15 18.00 15.20
CA GLY A 17 -11.54 18.78 16.29
C GLY A 17 -10.21 18.19 16.75
N GLU A 18 -9.52 18.90 17.66
CA GLU A 18 -8.20 18.46 18.19
C GLU A 18 -7.17 18.16 17.08
N GLY A 19 -7.17 18.95 16.01
CA GLY A 19 -6.27 18.75 14.86
C GLY A 19 -6.72 17.64 13.89
N ARG A 20 -7.94 17.10 14.04
CA ARG A 20 -8.59 16.21 13.07
C ARG A 20 -9.49 17.02 12.14
N HIS A 21 -9.24 16.89 10.85
CA HIS A 21 -10.00 17.54 9.79
C HIS A 21 -10.60 16.46 8.89
N LEU A 22 -11.92 16.45 8.75
CA LEU A 22 -12.62 15.47 7.92
C LEU A 22 -13.19 16.18 6.69
N HIS A 23 -12.89 15.63 5.52
CA HIS A 23 -13.21 16.20 4.21
C HIS A 23 -14.12 15.22 3.47
N GLU A 24 -15.43 15.48 3.49
CA GLU A 24 -16.39 14.65 2.75
C GLU A 24 -16.32 15.01 1.25
N MET A 25 -15.38 14.38 0.53
CA MET A 25 -15.11 14.54 -0.89
C MET A 25 -14.21 13.42 -1.40
N THR A 26 -14.08 13.29 -2.72
CA THR A 26 -13.09 12.37 -3.30
C THR A 26 -11.65 12.83 -3.02
N SER A 27 -10.70 11.89 -2.96
CA SER A 27 -9.26 12.18 -2.88
C SER A 27 -8.79 13.11 -4.01
N ASP A 28 -9.25 12.86 -5.25
CA ASP A 28 -8.94 13.71 -6.40
C ASP A 28 -9.34 15.18 -6.16
N GLN A 29 -10.53 15.43 -5.61
CA GLN A 29 -10.98 16.78 -5.29
C GLN A 29 -10.17 17.40 -4.14
N PHE A 30 -9.81 16.61 -3.13
CA PHE A 30 -8.99 17.05 -2.01
C PHE A 30 -7.62 17.54 -2.47
N PHE A 31 -6.93 16.75 -3.30
CA PHE A 31 -5.62 17.11 -3.85
C PHE A 31 -5.71 18.25 -4.87
N LEU A 32 -6.73 18.25 -5.74
CA LEU A 32 -6.96 19.33 -6.71
C LEU A 32 -7.14 20.69 -6.04
N LYS A 33 -7.83 20.73 -4.89
CA LYS A 33 -8.03 21.94 -4.10
C LYS A 33 -6.82 22.31 -3.21
N ASN A 34 -5.74 21.53 -3.27
CA ASN A 34 -4.55 21.69 -2.44
C ASN A 34 -4.88 21.74 -0.93
N LEU A 35 -5.87 20.95 -0.49
CA LEU A 35 -6.25 20.85 0.92
C LEU A 35 -5.25 20.01 1.72
N GLY A 36 -5.38 20.06 3.05
CA GLY A 36 -4.55 19.35 4.00
C GLY A 36 -3.26 20.07 4.38
N VAL A 37 -2.42 19.39 5.15
CA VAL A 37 -1.08 19.88 5.50
C VAL A 37 -0.10 19.73 4.34
N GLU A 38 1.01 20.46 4.39
CA GLU A 38 2.04 20.38 3.36
C GLU A 38 2.67 18.99 3.29
N LYS A 39 2.93 18.37 4.46
CA LYS A 39 3.63 17.10 4.59
C LYS A 39 3.01 16.20 5.66
N TYR A 40 2.95 14.90 5.41
CA TYR A 40 2.44 13.88 6.32
C TYR A 40 3.54 12.92 6.76
N ASP A 41 3.60 12.57 8.05
CA ASP A 41 4.47 11.50 8.56
C ASP A 41 3.96 10.11 8.17
N LEU A 42 2.64 9.94 8.15
CA LEU A 42 1.96 8.68 7.83
C LEU A 42 0.76 8.96 6.92
N VAL A 43 0.61 8.16 5.87
CA VAL A 43 -0.57 8.18 5.00
C VAL A 43 -1.11 6.77 4.84
N PHE A 44 -2.40 6.60 5.06
CA PHE A 44 -3.12 5.36 4.82
C PHE A 44 -3.99 5.51 3.57
N ILE A 45 -3.79 4.65 2.58
CA ILE A 45 -4.59 4.61 1.35
C ILE A 45 -5.44 3.35 1.39
N ASP A 46 -6.73 3.55 1.64
CA ASP A 46 -7.79 2.57 1.53
C ASP A 46 -8.82 3.13 0.55
N GLY A 47 -8.72 2.69 -0.71
CA GLY A 47 -9.26 3.41 -1.86
C GLY A 47 -10.48 2.73 -2.47
N LEU A 48 -10.66 2.91 -3.78
CA LEU A 48 -11.74 2.24 -4.55
C LEU A 48 -11.39 0.80 -4.98
N HIS A 49 -10.30 0.24 -4.44
CA HIS A 49 -9.76 -1.09 -4.74
C HIS A 49 -9.36 -1.27 -6.23
N THR A 50 -9.29 -0.18 -6.99
CA THR A 50 -8.80 -0.21 -8.37
C THR A 50 -7.38 0.34 -8.44
N TYR A 51 -6.49 -0.37 -9.12
CA TYR A 51 -5.07 0.03 -9.23
C TYR A 51 -4.89 1.44 -9.77
N ASP A 52 -5.76 1.88 -10.70
CA ASP A 52 -5.60 3.16 -11.35
C ASP A 52 -5.96 4.32 -10.43
N GLN A 53 -6.98 4.19 -9.58
CA GLN A 53 -7.27 5.16 -8.54
C GLN A 53 -6.20 5.12 -7.44
N THR A 54 -5.87 3.93 -6.93
CA THR A 54 -4.84 3.80 -5.88
C THR A 54 -3.49 4.35 -6.32
N TYR A 55 -3.10 4.16 -7.59
CA TYR A 55 -1.86 4.74 -8.13
C TYR A 55 -1.95 6.26 -8.27
N ARG A 56 -3.10 6.83 -8.67
CA ARG A 56 -3.31 8.30 -8.66
C ARG A 56 -3.21 8.87 -7.25
N ASP A 57 -3.85 8.22 -6.28
CA ASP A 57 -3.80 8.60 -4.87
C ASP A 57 -2.36 8.56 -4.36
N PHE A 58 -1.64 7.48 -4.65
CA PHE A 58 -0.23 7.34 -4.32
C PHE A 58 0.65 8.46 -4.94
N CYS A 59 0.44 8.79 -6.22
CA CYS A 59 1.15 9.88 -6.87
C CYS A 59 0.86 11.23 -6.20
N ASN A 60 -0.40 11.53 -5.88
CA ASN A 60 -0.76 12.77 -5.18
C ASN A 60 -0.15 12.83 -3.77
N VAL A 61 -0.23 11.72 -3.04
CA VAL A 61 0.37 11.55 -1.72
C VAL A 61 1.88 11.75 -1.77
N SER A 62 2.57 11.23 -2.79
CA SER A 62 4.04 11.33 -2.92
C SER A 62 4.55 12.79 -2.88
N LEU A 63 3.74 13.74 -3.35
CA LEU A 63 4.05 15.17 -3.30
C LEU A 63 3.94 15.76 -1.88
N ARG A 64 3.20 15.08 -1.00
CA ARG A 64 3.00 15.40 0.42
C ARG A 64 3.90 14.58 1.36
N LEU A 65 4.90 13.86 0.84
CA LEU A 65 5.83 13.10 1.67
C LEU A 65 7.14 13.89 1.93
N HIS A 66 7.74 13.65 3.08
CA HIS A 66 9.12 13.97 3.44
C HIS A 66 9.96 12.68 3.55
N SER A 67 11.26 12.78 3.81
CA SER A 67 12.19 11.63 3.80
C SER A 67 11.86 10.54 4.82
N ARG A 68 11.13 10.90 5.88
CA ARG A 68 10.70 10.01 6.98
C ARG A 68 9.22 9.62 6.89
N SER A 69 8.51 9.98 5.82
CA SER A 69 7.12 9.58 5.68
C SER A 69 6.98 8.09 5.37
N VAL A 70 5.91 7.49 5.86
CA VAL A 70 5.48 6.14 5.53
C VAL A 70 4.12 6.18 4.86
N VAL A 71 3.94 5.37 3.82
CA VAL A 71 2.64 5.16 3.17
C VAL A 71 2.23 3.71 3.40
N VAL A 72 1.00 3.49 3.84
CA VAL A 72 0.39 2.18 3.99
C VAL A 72 -0.75 2.09 2.99
N VAL A 73 -0.79 1.02 2.21
CA VAL A 73 -1.82 0.76 1.19
C VAL A 73 -2.52 -0.54 1.55
N ASP A 74 -3.84 -0.50 1.65
CA ASP A 74 -4.64 -1.68 1.96
C ASP A 74 -5.03 -2.47 0.70
N ASP A 75 -5.58 -3.67 0.91
CA ASP A 75 -6.15 -4.56 -0.11
C ASP A 75 -5.19 -4.99 -1.23
N VAL A 76 -3.88 -4.91 -0.99
CA VAL A 76 -2.90 -5.23 -2.02
C VAL A 76 -2.86 -6.72 -2.30
N LEU A 77 -3.22 -7.61 -1.38
CA LEU A 77 -3.25 -9.06 -1.60
C LEU A 77 -4.70 -9.59 -1.62
N PRO A 78 -5.24 -9.93 -2.79
CA PRO A 78 -6.53 -10.61 -2.86
C PRO A 78 -6.50 -11.97 -2.18
N CYS A 79 -7.55 -12.30 -1.42
CA CYS A 79 -7.66 -13.59 -0.74
C CYS A 79 -7.97 -14.76 -1.68
N ASP A 80 -8.51 -14.48 -2.87
CA ASP A 80 -8.79 -15.44 -3.93
C ASP A 80 -8.92 -14.75 -5.31
N GLN A 81 -9.16 -15.54 -6.35
CA GLN A 81 -9.34 -15.02 -7.71
C GLN A 81 -10.58 -14.13 -7.87
N HIS A 82 -11.60 -14.33 -7.05
CA HIS A 82 -12.87 -13.60 -7.16
C HIS A 82 -12.77 -12.21 -6.55
N SER A 83 -12.12 -12.12 -5.39
CA SER A 83 -11.84 -10.87 -4.70
C SER A 83 -10.85 -9.98 -5.46
N ALA A 84 -10.12 -10.54 -6.44
CA ALA A 84 -9.27 -9.81 -7.37
C ALA A 84 -10.01 -9.15 -8.55
N LEU A 85 -11.33 -9.37 -8.68
CA LEU A 85 -12.15 -8.79 -9.74
C LEU A 85 -12.33 -7.29 -9.52
N ARG A 86 -12.51 -6.53 -10.62
CA ARG A 86 -12.41 -5.08 -10.59
C ARG A 86 -13.51 -4.41 -9.76
N THR A 87 -14.67 -5.03 -9.60
CA THR A 87 -15.79 -4.49 -8.82
C THR A 87 -16.30 -5.49 -7.79
N GLN A 88 -16.90 -5.00 -6.70
CA GLN A 88 -17.50 -5.86 -5.69
C GLN A 88 -18.67 -6.69 -6.26
N ASP A 89 -19.45 -6.11 -7.18
CA ASP A 89 -20.56 -6.82 -7.83
C ASP A 89 -20.07 -7.99 -8.69
N GLU A 90 -18.99 -7.80 -9.45
CA GLU A 90 -18.34 -8.90 -10.20
C GLU A 90 -17.80 -9.98 -9.25
N CYS A 91 -17.20 -9.59 -8.13
CA CYS A 91 -16.73 -10.52 -7.08
C CYS A 91 -17.90 -11.38 -6.55
N ILE A 92 -18.98 -10.74 -6.11
CA ILE A 92 -20.16 -11.41 -5.56
C ILE A 92 -20.78 -12.32 -6.61
N ALA A 93 -21.02 -11.82 -7.83
CA ALA A 93 -21.61 -12.60 -8.91
C ALA A 93 -20.75 -13.82 -9.26
N SER A 94 -19.42 -13.66 -9.32
CA SER A 94 -18.50 -14.75 -9.61
C SER A 94 -18.49 -15.82 -8.53
N ARG A 95 -18.55 -15.43 -7.25
CA ARG A 95 -18.64 -16.36 -6.11
C ARG A 95 -19.98 -17.08 -6.05
N THR A 96 -21.09 -16.37 -6.30
CA THR A 96 -22.43 -16.96 -6.36
C THR A 96 -22.56 -17.98 -7.50
N ALA A 97 -21.86 -17.77 -8.61
CA ALA A 97 -21.85 -18.69 -9.75
C ALA A 97 -20.89 -19.90 -9.57
N ASP A 98 -19.95 -19.84 -8.63
CA ASP A 98 -19.00 -20.93 -8.39
C ASP A 98 -19.59 -21.97 -7.43
N ALA A 99 -19.93 -23.14 -7.96
CA ALA A 99 -20.48 -24.26 -7.18
C ALA A 99 -19.51 -24.80 -6.12
N ASN A 100 -18.22 -24.47 -6.18
CA ASN A 100 -17.20 -24.87 -5.21
C ASN A 100 -16.89 -23.77 -4.18
N PHE A 101 -17.53 -22.60 -4.26
CA PHE A 101 -17.34 -21.55 -3.28
C PHE A 101 -17.84 -22.02 -1.92
N ASP A 102 -17.02 -21.85 -0.87
CA ASP A 102 -17.29 -22.39 0.47
C ASP A 102 -18.40 -21.63 1.23
N GLY A 103 -18.98 -20.60 0.60
CA GLY A 103 -20.03 -19.75 1.15
C GLY A 103 -19.54 -18.71 2.15
N LYS A 104 -18.24 -18.66 2.47
CA LYS A 104 -17.70 -17.74 3.47
C LYS A 104 -17.36 -16.39 2.88
N ASN A 105 -17.67 -15.33 3.63
CA ASN A 105 -17.25 -13.97 3.33
C ASN A 105 -17.58 -13.50 1.91
N LEU A 106 -18.79 -13.76 1.38
CA LEU A 106 -19.21 -13.46 0.01
C LEU A 106 -18.82 -12.06 -0.52
N ARG A 107 -18.74 -11.07 0.37
CA ARG A 107 -18.43 -9.67 0.05
C ARG A 107 -16.94 -9.29 0.14
N ALA A 108 -16.06 -10.19 0.59
CA ALA A 108 -14.62 -9.91 0.69
C ALA A 108 -14.06 -9.61 -0.71
N TRP A 109 -13.53 -8.40 -0.89
CA TRP A 109 -13.17 -7.85 -2.19
C TRP A 109 -11.99 -6.90 -2.03
N HIS A 110 -10.92 -7.15 -2.80
CA HIS A 110 -9.65 -6.42 -2.73
C HIS A 110 -9.33 -5.72 -4.06
N GLY A 111 -10.11 -6.02 -5.10
CA GLY A 111 -9.95 -5.47 -6.44
C GLY A 111 -8.60 -5.81 -7.07
N ASP A 112 -8.08 -4.90 -7.88
CA ASP A 112 -6.86 -5.12 -8.65
C ASP A 112 -5.65 -4.32 -8.14
N VAL A 113 -5.68 -3.90 -6.87
CA VAL A 113 -4.66 -3.05 -6.23
C VAL A 113 -3.25 -3.66 -6.30
N PHE A 114 -3.09 -4.99 -6.27
CA PHE A 114 -1.80 -5.67 -6.44
C PHE A 114 -1.00 -5.22 -7.68
N ARG A 115 -1.66 -4.67 -8.70
CA ARG A 115 -0.98 -4.11 -9.89
C ARG A 115 -0.14 -2.87 -9.54
N LEU A 116 -0.42 -2.17 -8.44
CA LEU A 116 0.42 -1.10 -7.89
C LEU A 116 1.89 -1.53 -7.76
N LEU A 117 2.13 -2.78 -7.34
CA LEU A 117 3.47 -3.33 -7.16
C LEU A 117 4.30 -3.31 -8.45
N VAL A 118 3.64 -3.44 -9.62
CA VAL A 118 4.29 -3.32 -10.92
C VAL A 118 4.83 -1.91 -11.13
N PHE A 119 4.04 -0.88 -10.80
CA PHE A 119 4.45 0.52 -10.91
C PHE A 119 5.54 0.88 -9.91
N LEU A 120 5.45 0.40 -8.67
CA LEU A 120 6.47 0.63 -7.65
C LEU A 120 7.84 0.11 -8.11
N ASN A 121 7.89 -1.10 -8.67
CA ASN A 121 9.14 -1.69 -9.17
C ASN A 121 9.68 -1.02 -10.44
N LEU A 122 8.81 -0.56 -11.33
CA LEU A 122 9.24 0.00 -12.62
C LEU A 122 9.60 1.49 -12.53
N PHE A 123 8.86 2.28 -11.76
CA PHE A 123 8.91 3.74 -11.83
C PHE A 123 9.27 4.41 -10.51
N HIS A 124 9.20 3.71 -9.37
CA HIS A 124 9.47 4.27 -8.05
C HIS A 124 10.63 3.59 -7.35
N THR A 125 11.75 3.42 -8.06
CA THR A 125 12.96 2.71 -7.57
C THR A 125 13.66 3.39 -6.40
N SER A 126 13.34 4.66 -6.13
CA SER A 126 13.77 5.40 -4.93
C SER A 126 13.01 5.01 -3.67
N LEU A 127 12.00 4.14 -3.78
CA LEU A 127 11.21 3.64 -2.68
C LEU A 127 11.55 2.18 -2.37
N CYS A 128 11.20 1.80 -1.15
CA CYS A 128 11.18 0.43 -0.67
C CYS A 128 9.76 0.12 -0.21
N TYR A 129 9.38 -1.15 -0.25
CA TYR A 129 8.10 -1.58 0.28
C TYR A 129 8.14 -3.04 0.74
N ALA A 130 7.24 -3.36 1.65
CA ALA A 130 6.99 -4.69 2.15
C ALA A 130 5.50 -4.94 2.28
N THR A 131 5.05 -6.17 2.02
CA THR A 131 3.66 -6.57 2.27
C THR A 131 3.60 -7.39 3.54
N VAL A 132 2.79 -6.96 4.51
CA VAL A 132 2.56 -7.67 5.76
C VAL A 132 1.20 -8.37 5.65
N PRO A 133 1.18 -9.72 5.57
CA PRO A 133 -0.08 -10.44 5.67
C PRO A 133 -0.54 -10.43 7.12
N GLY A 134 -1.78 -9.98 7.36
CA GLY A 134 -2.40 -9.96 8.68
C GLY A 134 -3.77 -10.65 8.66
N ASP A 135 -4.26 -10.98 9.85
CA ASP A 135 -5.57 -11.63 10.04
C ASP A 135 -6.74 -10.67 9.72
N GLU A 136 -6.53 -9.36 9.86
CA GLU A 136 -7.53 -8.30 9.60
C GLU A 136 -7.40 -7.66 8.22
N GLY A 137 -6.41 -8.04 7.41
CA GLY A 137 -6.12 -7.42 6.13
C GLY A 137 -4.64 -7.55 5.75
N VAL A 138 -4.33 -7.27 4.49
CA VAL A 138 -2.95 -7.36 3.97
C VAL A 138 -2.51 -6.00 3.48
N GLN A 139 -1.55 -5.42 4.19
CA GLN A 139 -1.10 -4.05 3.96
C GLN A 139 0.26 -4.05 3.28
N THR A 140 0.42 -3.20 2.27
CA THR A 140 1.73 -2.85 1.72
C THR A 140 2.21 -1.55 2.32
N VAL A 141 3.36 -1.61 3.00
CA VAL A 141 4.00 -0.45 3.62
C VAL A 141 5.14 0.01 2.72
N ILE A 142 5.20 1.31 2.44
CA ILE A 142 6.11 1.96 1.49
C ILE A 142 6.86 3.07 2.21
N TRP A 143 8.18 3.14 2.03
CA TRP A 143 9.04 4.19 2.60
C TRP A 143 10.18 4.58 1.64
N SER A 144 10.88 5.66 1.95
CA SER A 144 12.01 6.13 1.17
C SER A 144 13.23 5.23 1.32
N ARG A 145 13.85 4.85 0.19
CA ARG A 145 15.14 4.14 0.21
C ARG A 145 16.26 4.99 0.82
N ALA A 146 16.16 6.31 0.74
CA ALA A 146 17.12 7.21 1.38
C ALA A 146 17.17 6.98 2.90
N LEU A 147 16.04 6.65 3.53
CA LEU A 147 15.98 6.36 4.95
C LEU A 147 16.79 5.11 5.32
N GLU A 148 16.80 4.09 4.46
CA GLU A 148 17.65 2.91 4.66
C GLU A 148 19.14 3.23 4.50
N VAL A 149 19.48 4.09 3.54
CA VAL A 149 20.86 4.54 3.32
C VAL A 149 21.35 5.32 4.53
N GLU A 150 20.56 6.28 5.02
CA GLU A 150 20.86 7.05 6.22
C GLU A 150 20.99 6.16 7.46
N ALA A 151 20.12 5.16 7.61
CA ALA A 151 20.21 4.19 8.70
C ALA A 151 21.52 3.40 8.69
N ARG A 152 21.95 2.90 7.52
CA ARG A 152 23.24 2.21 7.38
C ARG A 152 24.41 3.14 7.68
N MET A 153 24.35 4.40 7.23
CA MET A 153 25.40 5.40 7.52
C MET A 153 25.54 5.72 9.01
N ARG A 154 24.46 5.62 9.80
CA ARG A 154 24.47 5.81 11.26
C ARG A 154 25.10 4.64 12.03
N GLN A 155 25.22 3.46 11.41
CA GLN A 155 25.70 2.25 12.07
C GLN A 155 27.10 1.83 11.59
N GLN A 156 27.90 1.29 12.50
CA GLN A 156 29.24 0.78 12.19
C GLN A 156 29.22 -0.66 11.65
N GLN A 157 28.08 -1.35 11.78
CA GLN A 157 27.82 -2.73 11.36
C GLN A 157 26.45 -2.79 10.66
N GLU A 158 26.14 -3.90 9.97
CA GLU A 158 24.85 -4.06 9.30
C GLU A 158 23.72 -4.04 10.35
N PRO A 159 22.75 -3.09 10.23
CA PRO A 159 21.69 -2.92 11.23
C PRO A 159 20.68 -4.05 11.32
N TRP A 160 20.51 -4.80 10.24
CA TRP A 160 19.44 -5.78 10.11
C TRP A 160 19.99 -7.18 9.95
N THR A 161 19.39 -8.12 10.67
CA THR A 161 19.63 -9.57 10.53
C THR A 161 18.88 -10.16 9.33
N HIS A 162 17.88 -9.43 8.82
CA HIS A 162 17.10 -9.79 7.65
C HIS A 162 17.63 -9.06 6.40
N PRO A 163 17.66 -9.72 5.23
CA PRO A 163 18.07 -9.07 4.00
C PRO A 163 17.15 -7.89 3.67
N PRO A 164 17.65 -6.83 3.00
CA PRO A 164 16.80 -5.75 2.55
C PRO A 164 15.69 -6.24 1.64
N PHE A 165 14.55 -5.56 1.69
CA PHE A 165 13.43 -5.84 0.80
C PHE A 165 13.88 -5.73 -0.64
N SER A 166 13.85 -6.87 -1.34
CA SER A 166 14.44 -6.99 -2.67
C SER A 166 13.64 -6.20 -3.70
N VAL A 167 14.34 -5.59 -4.65
CA VAL A 167 13.72 -5.16 -5.90
C VAL A 167 13.40 -6.40 -6.72
N PHE A 168 12.24 -6.42 -7.39
CA PHE A 168 11.89 -7.53 -8.27
C PHE A 168 12.98 -7.73 -9.34
N ASP A 169 13.56 -8.93 -9.39
CA ASP A 169 14.76 -9.26 -10.17
C ASP A 169 14.52 -9.38 -11.68
N ARG A 170 13.29 -9.18 -12.16
CA ARG A 170 12.91 -9.30 -13.57
C ARG A 170 12.15 -8.06 -14.09
N PRO A 171 12.75 -6.86 -14.10
CA PRO A 171 12.08 -5.65 -14.57
C PRO A 171 11.61 -5.74 -16.03
N GLN A 172 12.34 -6.47 -16.90
CA GLN A 172 11.93 -6.70 -18.29
C GLN A 172 10.62 -7.49 -18.42
N LEU A 173 10.33 -8.39 -17.48
CA LEU A 173 9.06 -9.11 -17.43
C LEU A 173 7.92 -8.15 -17.10
N LEU A 174 8.12 -7.23 -16.15
CA LEU A 174 7.15 -6.21 -15.79
C LEU A 174 6.91 -5.22 -16.94
N LEU A 175 7.97 -4.78 -17.62
CA LEU A 175 7.86 -3.93 -18.81
C LEU A 175 7.04 -4.61 -19.92
N LYS A 176 7.23 -5.92 -20.15
CA LYS A 176 6.40 -6.66 -21.11
C LYS A 176 4.93 -6.69 -20.68
N LYS A 177 4.66 -6.81 -19.38
CA LYS A 177 3.30 -6.77 -18.82
C LYS A 177 2.64 -5.41 -18.95
N MET A 178 3.38 -4.31 -18.96
CA MET A 178 2.82 -2.96 -19.11
C MET A 178 2.02 -2.77 -20.41
N TRP A 179 2.39 -3.44 -21.50
CA TRP A 179 1.63 -3.42 -22.77
C TRP A 179 0.21 -3.96 -22.64
N ASN A 180 -0.02 -4.85 -21.67
CA ASN A 180 -1.34 -5.35 -21.31
C ASN A 180 -1.38 -5.62 -19.81
N LEU A 181 -1.52 -4.56 -19.02
CA LEU A 181 -1.46 -4.66 -17.56
C LEU A 181 -2.56 -5.56 -16.99
N LYS A 182 -3.71 -5.69 -17.66
CA LYS A 182 -4.78 -6.62 -17.28
C LYS A 182 -4.31 -8.09 -17.26
N SER A 183 -3.27 -8.42 -18.01
CA SER A 183 -2.64 -9.76 -17.98
C SER A 183 -1.83 -10.03 -16.71
N VAL A 184 -1.64 -9.02 -15.84
CA VAL A 184 -1.27 -9.21 -14.44
C VAL A 184 -2.57 -9.48 -13.70
N ASP A 185 -3.04 -10.73 -13.78
CA ASP A 185 -4.22 -11.22 -13.08
C ASP A 185 -3.84 -11.95 -11.77
N TYR A 186 -4.85 -12.42 -11.02
CA TYR A 186 -4.63 -13.16 -9.78
C TYR A 186 -3.70 -14.37 -9.98
N GLY A 187 -3.95 -15.18 -11.01
CA GLY A 187 -3.13 -16.36 -11.28
C GLY A 187 -1.67 -16.01 -11.59
N TRP A 188 -1.44 -14.90 -12.31
CA TRP A 188 -0.11 -14.41 -12.60
C TRP A 188 0.60 -13.88 -11.35
N ILE A 189 -0.04 -13.03 -10.55
CA ILE A 189 0.60 -12.43 -9.37
C ILE A 189 0.91 -13.50 -8.31
N MET A 190 0.06 -14.52 -8.17
CA MET A 190 0.29 -15.64 -7.27
C MET A 190 1.42 -16.58 -7.71
N LYS A 191 1.78 -16.58 -9.00
CA LYS A 191 3.02 -17.23 -9.50
C LYS A 191 4.27 -16.36 -9.30
N HIS A 192 4.09 -15.06 -9.05
CA HIS A 192 5.17 -14.09 -8.89
C HIS A 192 5.13 -13.42 -7.52
N LYS A 193 4.80 -14.18 -6.46
CA LYS A 193 4.63 -13.70 -5.09
C LYS A 193 5.83 -12.92 -4.52
N LYS A 194 7.03 -13.09 -5.09
CA LYS A 194 8.19 -12.26 -4.76
C LYS A 194 7.93 -10.76 -4.93
N LEU A 195 7.02 -10.37 -5.82
CA LEU A 195 6.59 -8.96 -5.96
C LEU A 195 5.99 -8.38 -4.69
N TYR A 196 5.43 -9.18 -3.79
CA TYR A 196 4.86 -8.64 -2.56
C TYR A 196 5.91 -8.25 -1.53
N ASN A 197 7.15 -8.76 -1.62
CA ASN A 197 8.14 -8.56 -0.54
C ASN A 197 7.54 -8.90 0.83
N PHE A 198 6.99 -10.10 0.96
CA PHE A 198 6.32 -10.52 2.19
C PHE A 198 7.29 -10.51 3.39
N CYS A 199 6.82 -9.99 4.52
CA CYS A 199 7.46 -10.14 5.83
C CYS A 199 6.43 -10.22 6.94
N SER A 200 6.84 -10.69 8.13
CA SER A 200 6.01 -10.56 9.32
C SER A 200 6.02 -9.14 9.84
N GLU A 201 4.99 -8.78 10.60
CA GLU A 201 4.91 -7.50 11.31
C GLU A 201 6.14 -7.27 12.19
N SER A 202 6.57 -8.31 12.92
CA SER A 202 7.78 -8.23 13.77
C SER A 202 9.03 -7.83 13.00
N ILE A 203 9.25 -8.39 11.81
CA ILE A 203 10.40 -8.06 10.96
C ILE A 203 10.31 -6.61 10.48
N LEU A 204 9.12 -6.15 10.09
CA LEU A 204 8.93 -4.78 9.65
C LEU A 204 9.16 -3.77 10.79
N LEU A 205 8.65 -4.07 11.98
CA LEU A 205 8.84 -3.25 13.18
C LEU A 205 10.32 -3.17 13.58
N ASP A 206 11.05 -4.29 13.55
CA ASP A 206 12.50 -4.30 13.76
C ASP A 206 13.22 -3.42 12.73
N TYR A 207 12.77 -3.47 11.47
CA TYR A 207 13.28 -2.58 10.43
C TYR A 207 13.06 -1.11 10.78
N PHE A 208 11.83 -0.77 11.18
CA PHE A 208 11.41 0.60 11.46
C PHE A 208 12.08 1.17 12.71
N ASN A 209 12.32 0.35 13.74
CA ASN A 209 13.08 0.75 14.93
C ASN A 209 14.45 1.30 14.54
N VAL A 210 15.14 0.69 13.58
CA VAL A 210 16.41 1.19 13.06
C VAL A 210 16.22 2.44 12.20
N LEU A 211 15.29 2.40 11.24
CA LEU A 211 15.06 3.49 10.28
C LEU A 211 14.73 4.80 10.99
N PHE A 212 13.91 4.73 12.04
CA PHE A 212 13.42 5.89 12.75
C PHE A 212 14.18 6.24 14.04
N ALA A 213 15.13 5.41 14.48
CA ALA A 213 15.98 5.74 15.63
C ALA A 213 16.62 7.14 15.47
N ASP A 214 16.57 7.95 16.52
CA ASP A 214 17.25 9.24 16.54
C ASP A 214 18.77 9.04 16.60
N ALA A 215 19.52 10.00 16.05
CA ALA A 215 20.98 9.98 16.15
C ALA A 215 21.50 10.05 17.61
N GLN A 216 20.64 10.42 18.57
CA GLN A 216 20.97 10.66 19.98
C GLN A 216 20.54 9.55 20.94
N SER A 217 20.02 8.40 20.50
CA SER A 217 19.64 7.31 21.42
C SER A 217 20.82 6.45 21.89
N ARG A 218 21.99 7.08 22.13
CA ARG A 218 23.14 6.46 22.80
C ARG A 218 23.49 7.29 24.03
N ASN A 219 22.91 6.90 25.16
CA ASN A 219 23.53 7.04 26.47
C ASN A 219 23.69 5.65 27.06
#